data_AF-A0A7G3ZBL8-F1
#
_entry.id   AF-A0A7G3ZBL8-F1
#
_cell.length_a   1.000
_cell.length_b   1.000
_cell.length_c   1.000
_cell.angle_alpha   90.00
_cell.angle_beta   90.00
_cell.angle_gamma   90.00
#
_symmetry.space_group_name_H-M   'P 1'
#
loop_
_entity.id
_entity.type
_entity.pdbx_description
1 polymer ?
#
loop_
_entity_poly.entity_id
_entity_poly.type
_entity_poly.pdbx_seq_one_letter_code
_entity_poly.pdbx_strand_id
1 'polypeptide(L)'
;MDDTTMVDSSPAGVAEKPYKNKAGDRAACASTSRRSGPRKTVQKRDVSVEDRKLATQTRLLFNELSRQKASYKKHIDQLKQAIKILESFETEERILDLISKWRGVSQAGMSYMLNSTLLKIDKMGGYEELLRRECEAEKRKIEYQFSDNLQEDMEAVFESEDFQALSEEMQQEYREQMMEQVKEAQIRKEKEFAEIELKMKQSAGQEMSMQELSKRMKLEYSMIFPD
;
A
#
# COMPACT_ATOMS: atom_id res chain seq x y z
N MET A 1 18.41 -47.99 -13.39
CA MET A 1 17.80 -48.39 -14.67
C MET A 1 16.46 -49.00 -14.32
N ASP A 2 15.40 -48.23 -14.49
CA ASP A 2 14.15 -48.69 -15.11
C ASP A 2 13.46 -47.43 -15.63
N ASP A 3 13.06 -47.54 -16.89
CA ASP A 3 12.71 -46.51 -17.84
C ASP A 3 11.34 -46.92 -18.39
N THR A 4 10.31 -46.08 -18.23
CA THR A 4 9.10 -46.15 -19.07
C THR A 4 8.37 -44.80 -19.08
N THR A 5 8.91 -43.91 -19.91
CA THR A 5 8.24 -43.14 -20.97
C THR A 5 6.70 -43.16 -21.15
N MET A 6 6.15 -41.93 -21.29
CA MET A 6 5.21 -41.43 -22.34
C MET A 6 3.71 -41.84 -22.22
N VAL A 7 2.66 -41.09 -22.60
CA VAL A 7 2.44 -39.77 -23.25
C VAL A 7 0.92 -39.43 -23.22
N ASP A 8 0.61 -38.13 -23.18
CA ASP A 8 -0.57 -37.35 -23.63
C ASP A 8 -2.02 -37.86 -23.51
N SER A 9 -2.91 -36.97 -23.00
CA SER A 9 -3.87 -36.23 -23.86
C SER A 9 -4.85 -35.39 -23.03
N SER A 10 -4.96 -34.10 -23.38
CA SER A 10 -5.96 -33.14 -22.91
C SER A 10 -7.39 -33.53 -23.36
N PRO A 11 -8.45 -32.98 -22.73
CA PRO A 11 -9.12 -31.89 -23.46
C PRO A 11 -9.68 -30.74 -22.58
N ALA A 12 -9.45 -29.54 -23.10
CA ALA A 12 -10.34 -28.39 -23.21
C ALA A 12 -11.64 -28.31 -22.36
N GLY A 13 -11.69 -27.24 -21.56
CA GLY A 13 -12.76 -26.23 -21.65
C GLY A 13 -13.96 -26.37 -20.71
N VAL A 14 -14.09 -25.44 -19.75
CA VAL A 14 -15.27 -24.57 -19.61
C VAL A 14 -14.82 -23.22 -19.03
N ALA A 15 -15.28 -22.17 -19.70
CA ALA A 15 -15.00 -20.77 -19.47
C ALA A 15 -15.76 -20.19 -18.26
N GLU A 16 -15.12 -19.32 -17.47
CA GLU A 16 -15.79 -18.33 -16.64
C GLU A 16 -15.38 -16.90 -17.01
N LYS A 17 -16.38 -16.03 -16.98
CA LYS A 17 -16.54 -14.83 -17.81
C LYS A 17 -15.86 -13.59 -17.19
N PRO A 18 -15.38 -12.64 -18.02
CA PRO A 18 -14.83 -11.38 -17.54
C PRO A 18 -15.92 -10.40 -17.08
N TYR A 19 -15.64 -9.71 -15.96
CA TYR A 19 -16.39 -8.58 -15.43
C TYR A 19 -16.53 -7.48 -16.50
N LYS A 20 -17.78 -7.24 -16.93
CA LYS A 20 -18.12 -6.13 -17.83
C LYS A 20 -18.28 -4.84 -17.02
N ASN A 21 -17.28 -3.95 -17.11
CA ASN A 21 -17.45 -2.53 -16.84
C ASN A 21 -18.30 -1.91 -17.95
N LYS A 22 -19.57 -1.60 -17.66
CA LYS A 22 -20.42 -0.81 -18.55
C LYS A 22 -20.24 0.67 -18.23
N ALA A 23 -19.44 1.33 -19.08
CA ALA A 23 -19.56 2.74 -19.35
C ALA A 23 -20.99 3.04 -19.81
N GLY A 24 -21.63 4.04 -19.19
CA GLY A 24 -22.93 4.52 -19.60
C GLY A 24 -22.80 5.39 -20.84
N ASP A 25 -23.28 4.86 -21.95
CA ASP A 25 -23.44 5.55 -23.22
C ASP A 25 -24.28 6.83 -23.07
N ARG A 26 -23.73 7.93 -23.60
CA ARG A 26 -24.46 9.14 -23.94
C ARG A 26 -25.42 8.83 -25.09
N ALA A 27 -26.66 8.52 -24.77
CA ALA A 27 -27.74 8.50 -25.75
C ALA A 27 -28.26 9.94 -25.95
N ALA A 28 -27.89 10.52 -27.10
CA ALA A 28 -28.61 11.62 -27.69
C ALA A 28 -29.91 11.08 -28.33
N CYS A 29 -31.08 11.58 -27.93
CA CYS A 29 -32.21 11.66 -28.85
C CYS A 29 -33.32 12.58 -28.33
N ALA A 30 -34.02 13.17 -29.31
CA ALA A 30 -35.36 13.75 -29.23
C ALA A 30 -35.49 15.17 -28.65
N SER A 31 -35.18 16.12 -29.54
CA SER A 31 -35.96 17.34 -29.77
C SER A 31 -37.40 17.26 -29.28
N THR A 32 -37.69 17.86 -28.13
CA THR A 32 -39.05 18.16 -27.71
C THR A 32 -39.33 19.64 -27.97
N SER A 33 -40.21 19.84 -28.95
CA SER A 33 -40.91 21.06 -29.35
C SER A 33 -41.01 22.13 -28.25
N ARG A 34 -40.44 23.31 -28.53
CA ARG A 34 -40.72 24.55 -27.79
C ARG A 34 -42.18 24.94 -28.02
N ARG A 35 -43.09 24.43 -27.19
CA ARG A 35 -44.40 25.07 -26.97
C ARG A 35 -44.20 26.23 -26.00
N SER A 36 -44.16 27.44 -26.55
CA SER A 36 -44.38 28.70 -25.86
C SER A 36 -45.80 28.72 -25.28
N GLY A 37 -45.99 28.12 -24.10
CA GLY A 37 -47.16 28.35 -23.27
C GLY A 37 -47.08 29.74 -22.64
N PRO A 38 -48.21 30.46 -22.48
CA PRO A 38 -48.21 31.77 -21.84
C PRO A 38 -47.72 31.61 -20.39
N ARG A 39 -46.71 32.41 -20.00
CA ARG A 39 -46.35 32.60 -18.59
C ARG A 39 -47.59 33.11 -17.87
N LYS A 40 -48.31 32.23 -17.16
CA LYS A 40 -49.25 32.66 -16.12
C LYS A 40 -48.42 33.46 -15.11
N THR A 41 -48.64 34.76 -15.11
CA THR A 41 -48.26 35.65 -14.01
C THR A 41 -48.90 35.10 -12.75
N VAL A 42 -48.10 34.39 -11.95
CA VAL A 42 -48.48 34.01 -10.59
C VAL A 42 -48.63 35.33 -9.85
N GLN A 43 -49.88 35.75 -9.65
CA GLN A 43 -50.22 36.82 -8.73
C GLN A 43 -49.61 36.45 -7.39
N LYS A 44 -48.56 37.18 -6.98
CA LYS A 44 -48.04 37.12 -5.61
C LYS A 44 -49.17 37.60 -4.72
N ARG A 45 -49.94 36.67 -4.14
CA ARG A 45 -50.81 36.99 -3.01
C ARG A 45 -49.90 37.57 -1.94
N ASP A 46 -50.25 38.73 -1.39
CA ASP A 46 -49.61 39.27 -0.19
C ASP A 46 -49.87 38.29 0.96
N VAL A 47 -48.95 37.35 1.11
CA VAL A 47 -48.91 36.45 2.27
C VAL A 47 -48.69 37.36 3.48
N SER A 48 -49.65 37.36 4.41
CA SER A 48 -49.60 38.17 5.61
C SER A 48 -48.28 37.93 6.33
N VAL A 49 -47.73 38.98 6.96
CA VAL A 49 -46.49 38.88 7.75
C VAL A 49 -46.62 37.77 8.81
N GLU A 50 -47.84 37.56 9.32
CA GLU A 50 -48.18 36.50 10.27
C GLU A 50 -48.04 35.10 9.66
N ASP A 51 -48.52 34.89 8.43
CA ASP A 51 -48.41 33.61 7.71
C ASP A 51 -46.94 33.26 7.42
N ARG A 52 -46.10 34.26 7.11
CA ARG A 52 -44.65 34.05 6.92
C ARG A 52 -43.95 33.68 8.23
N LYS A 53 -44.33 34.31 9.33
CA LYS A 53 -43.83 33.97 10.68
C LYS A 53 -44.25 32.55 11.06
N LEU A 54 -45.51 32.20 10.85
CA LEU A 54 -46.05 30.87 11.14
C LEU A 54 -45.39 29.77 10.29
N ALA A 55 -45.18 30.02 9.00
CA ALA A 55 -44.47 29.10 8.11
C ALA A 55 -43.01 28.88 8.52
N THR A 56 -42.34 29.96 8.97
CA THR A 56 -40.96 29.89 9.44
C THR A 56 -40.87 29.11 10.77
N GLN A 57 -41.78 29.37 11.70
CA GLN A 57 -41.87 28.64 12.97
C GLN A 57 -42.16 27.16 12.75
N THR A 58 -43.07 26.83 11.84
CA THR A 58 -43.38 25.44 11.47
C THR A 58 -42.16 24.74 10.87
N ARG A 59 -41.39 25.44 10.03
CA ARG A 59 -40.15 24.89 9.44
C ARG A 59 -39.07 24.65 10.49
N LEU A 60 -38.91 25.56 11.45
CA LEU A 60 -37.95 25.40 12.54
C LEU A 60 -38.30 24.19 13.43
N LEU A 61 -39.58 24.07 13.82
CA LEU A 61 -40.06 22.92 14.58
C LEU A 61 -39.90 21.61 13.80
N PHE A 62 -40.20 21.60 12.51
CA PHE A 62 -40.01 20.43 11.65
C PHE A 62 -38.54 20.02 11.56
N ASN A 63 -37.63 20.99 11.42
CA ASN A 63 -36.19 20.73 11.39
C ASN A 63 -35.67 20.17 12.73
N GLU A 64 -36.13 20.74 13.85
CA GLU A 64 -35.78 20.27 15.18
C GLU A 64 -36.26 18.83 15.40
N LEU A 65 -37.52 18.55 15.07
CA LEU A 65 -38.12 17.22 15.21
C LEU A 65 -37.47 16.20 14.27
N SER A 66 -37.08 16.61 13.07
CA SER A 66 -36.29 15.80 12.14
C SER A 66 -34.90 15.47 12.69
N ARG A 67 -34.23 16.44 13.32
CA ARG A 67 -32.93 16.24 13.97
C ARG A 67 -33.05 15.30 15.17
N GLN A 68 -34.07 15.47 16.01
CA GLN A 68 -34.33 14.58 17.14
C GLN A 68 -34.62 13.16 16.65
N LYS A 69 -35.44 12.98 15.61
CA LYS A 69 -35.71 11.67 15.01
C LYS A 69 -34.45 11.00 14.47
N ALA A 70 -33.58 11.74 13.77
CA ALA A 70 -32.30 11.22 13.29
C ALA A 70 -31.38 10.81 14.44
N SER A 71 -31.33 11.63 15.51
CA SER A 71 -30.58 11.31 16.73
C SER A 71 -31.08 10.03 17.37
N TYR A 72 -32.39 9.91 17.64
CA TYR A 72 -32.96 8.71 18.25
C TYR A 72 -32.77 7.47 17.38
N LYS A 73 -32.86 7.59 16.05
CA LYS A 73 -32.56 6.47 15.15
C LYS A 73 -31.11 6.00 15.32
N LYS A 74 -30.14 6.92 15.37
CA LYS A 74 -28.73 6.59 15.63
C LYS A 74 -28.55 5.88 16.97
N HIS A 75 -29.20 6.36 18.03
CA HIS A 75 -29.14 5.72 19.35
C HIS A 75 -29.75 4.32 19.34
N ILE A 76 -30.89 4.13 18.67
CA ILE A 76 -31.50 2.81 18.50
C ILE A 76 -30.56 1.86 17.76
N ASP A 77 -29.93 2.32 16.68
CA ASP A 77 -29.00 1.48 15.90
C ASP A 77 -27.75 1.13 16.73
N GLN A 78 -27.22 2.07 17.53
CA GLN A 78 -26.13 1.83 18.46
C GLN A 78 -26.51 0.83 19.55
N LEU A 79 -27.70 0.97 20.16
CA LEU A 79 -28.19 0.03 21.17
C LEU A 79 -28.41 -1.38 20.58
N LYS A 80 -28.94 -1.48 19.37
CA LYS A 80 -29.06 -2.77 18.66
C LYS A 80 -27.70 -3.42 18.41
N GLN A 81 -26.69 -2.64 18.06
CA GLN A 81 -25.31 -3.15 17.91
C GLN A 81 -24.74 -3.60 19.25
N ALA A 82 -24.91 -2.81 20.31
CA ALA A 82 -24.46 -3.16 21.66
C ALA A 82 -25.10 -4.46 22.17
N ILE A 83 -26.42 -4.64 21.96
CA ILE A 83 -27.11 -5.89 22.31
C ILE A 83 -26.53 -7.07 21.55
N LYS A 84 -26.31 -6.95 20.24
CA LYS A 84 -25.68 -8.02 19.44
C LYS A 84 -24.28 -8.39 19.94
N ILE A 85 -23.48 -7.39 20.33
CA ILE A 85 -22.16 -7.62 20.89
C ILE A 85 -22.26 -8.40 22.21
N LEU A 86 -23.15 -7.97 23.12
CA LEU A 86 -23.41 -8.64 24.39
C LEU A 86 -23.89 -10.09 24.20
N GLU A 87 -24.78 -10.33 23.25
CA GLU A 87 -25.25 -11.68 22.89
C GLU A 87 -24.13 -12.56 22.32
N SER A 88 -23.11 -11.95 21.70
CA SER A 88 -21.95 -12.64 21.13
C SER A 88 -20.76 -12.78 22.09
N PHE A 89 -20.88 -12.35 23.35
CA PHE A 89 -19.76 -12.33 24.30
C PHE A 89 -19.07 -13.71 24.47
N GLU A 90 -19.85 -14.79 24.58
CA GLU A 90 -19.30 -16.16 24.66
C GLU A 90 -18.56 -16.60 23.39
N THR A 91 -18.91 -16.04 22.22
CA THR A 91 -18.15 -16.28 20.99
C THR A 91 -16.85 -15.48 20.97
N GLU A 92 -16.87 -14.26 21.48
CA GLU A 92 -15.68 -13.41 21.60
C GLU A 92 -14.66 -14.02 22.55
N GLU A 93 -15.08 -14.53 23.70
CA GLU A 93 -14.21 -15.24 24.64
C GLU A 93 -13.56 -16.47 24.02
N ARG A 94 -14.33 -17.27 23.26
CA ARG A 94 -13.79 -18.40 22.50
C ARG A 94 -12.80 -17.98 21.42
N ILE A 95 -13.03 -16.85 20.76
CA ILE A 95 -12.10 -16.28 19.78
C ILE A 95 -10.81 -15.85 20.47
N LEU A 96 -10.87 -15.20 21.63
CA LEU A 96 -9.70 -14.82 22.40
C LEU A 96 -8.87 -16.02 22.85
N ASP A 97 -9.52 -17.10 23.30
CA ASP A 97 -8.84 -18.36 23.64
C ASP A 97 -8.16 -18.99 22.40
N LEU A 98 -8.84 -19.01 21.26
CA LEU A 98 -8.24 -19.46 19.99
C LEU A 98 -7.04 -18.59 19.60
N ILE A 99 -7.12 -17.27 19.75
CA ILE A 99 -6.00 -16.36 19.49
C ILE A 99 -4.81 -16.73 20.38
N SER A 100 -5.04 -16.97 21.67
CA SER A 100 -3.99 -17.38 22.61
C SER A 100 -3.33 -18.70 22.19
N LYS A 101 -4.14 -19.69 21.80
CA LYS A 101 -3.64 -20.99 21.31
C LYS A 101 -2.80 -20.84 20.03
N TRP A 102 -3.27 -20.07 19.06
CA TRP A 102 -2.54 -19.84 17.81
C TRP A 102 -1.26 -19.03 18.03
N ARG A 103 -1.28 -18.07 18.98
CA ARG A 103 -0.06 -17.38 19.43
C ARG A 103 0.93 -18.37 20.02
N GLY A 104 0.50 -19.26 20.92
CA GLY A 104 1.37 -20.28 21.49
C GLY A 104 2.03 -21.19 20.44
N VAL A 105 1.25 -21.67 19.46
CA VAL A 105 1.78 -22.46 18.33
C VAL A 105 2.81 -21.65 17.53
N SER A 106 2.52 -20.38 17.25
CA SER A 106 3.39 -19.50 16.48
C SER A 106 4.70 -19.18 17.21
N GLN A 107 4.64 -18.93 18.52
CA GLN A 107 5.81 -18.71 19.38
C GLN A 107 6.71 -19.94 19.42
N ALA A 108 6.12 -21.13 19.56
CA ALA A 108 6.86 -22.39 19.54
C ALA A 108 7.52 -22.62 18.15
N GLY A 109 6.77 -22.39 17.08
CA GLY A 109 7.27 -22.47 15.71
C GLY A 109 8.43 -21.52 15.44
N MET A 110 8.32 -20.26 15.88
CA MET A 110 9.41 -19.28 15.74
C MET A 110 10.62 -19.63 16.60
N SER A 111 10.42 -20.16 17.81
CA SER A 111 11.53 -20.64 18.66
C SER A 111 12.29 -21.77 18.00
N TYR A 112 11.58 -22.73 17.39
CA TYR A 112 12.20 -23.79 16.61
C TYR A 112 12.98 -23.24 15.40
N MET A 113 12.37 -22.33 14.65
CA MET A 113 13.02 -21.70 13.49
C MET A 113 14.26 -20.93 13.91
N LEU A 114 14.20 -20.15 15.00
CA LEU A 114 15.32 -19.40 15.54
C LEU A 114 16.48 -20.33 15.88
N ASN A 115 16.23 -21.40 16.63
CA ASN A 115 17.26 -22.38 16.98
C ASN A 115 17.89 -23.03 15.75
N SER A 116 17.06 -23.39 14.75
CA SER A 116 17.53 -23.93 13.49
C SER A 116 18.39 -22.93 12.70
N THR A 117 18.02 -21.65 12.68
CA THR A 117 18.80 -20.59 12.05
C THR A 117 20.09 -20.29 12.79
N LEU A 118 20.08 -20.24 14.13
CA LEU A 118 21.28 -20.04 14.94
C LEU A 118 22.32 -21.13 14.66
N LEU A 119 21.88 -22.40 14.61
CA LEU A 119 22.78 -23.50 14.23
C LEU A 119 23.40 -23.34 12.83
N LYS A 120 22.66 -22.78 11.87
CA LYS A 120 23.21 -22.48 10.53
C LYS A 120 24.19 -21.32 10.56
N ILE A 121 23.87 -20.29 11.35
CA ILE A 121 24.69 -19.10 11.55
C ILE A 121 26.02 -19.47 12.20
N ASP A 122 25.99 -20.29 13.26
CA ASP A 122 27.20 -20.77 13.94
C ASP A 122 28.11 -21.53 12.97
N LYS A 123 27.54 -22.38 12.11
CA LYS A 123 28.29 -23.08 11.05
C LYS A 123 28.89 -22.13 10.00
N MET A 124 28.31 -20.96 9.80
CA MET A 124 28.80 -19.95 8.87
C MET A 124 29.88 -19.04 9.48
N GLY A 125 30.19 -19.16 10.78
CA GLY A 125 31.15 -18.30 11.48
C GLY A 125 30.51 -17.27 12.41
N GLY A 126 29.23 -17.45 12.75
CA GLY A 126 28.50 -16.57 13.67
C GLY A 126 27.67 -15.49 12.97
N TYR A 127 26.94 -14.72 13.76
CA TYR A 127 25.98 -13.73 13.25
C TYR A 127 26.67 -12.57 12.54
N GLU A 128 27.86 -12.18 13.00
CA GLU A 128 28.65 -11.12 12.36
C GLU A 128 29.04 -11.47 10.92
N GLU A 129 29.39 -12.74 10.66
CA GLU A 129 29.74 -13.20 9.32
C GLU A 129 28.50 -13.24 8.40
N LEU A 130 27.33 -13.57 8.93
CA LEU A 130 26.07 -13.45 8.19
C LEU A 130 25.80 -11.99 7.81
N LEU A 131 25.91 -11.06 8.77
CA LEU A 131 25.72 -9.63 8.51
C LEU A 131 26.74 -9.11 7.50
N ARG A 132 28.00 -9.52 7.61
CA ARG A 132 29.05 -9.16 6.66
C ARG A 132 28.68 -9.55 5.23
N ARG A 133 28.20 -10.79 5.04
CA ARG A 133 27.75 -11.28 3.72
C ARG A 133 26.52 -10.56 3.20
N GLU A 134 25.56 -10.24 4.07
CA GLU A 134 24.38 -9.45 3.71
C GLU A 134 24.79 -8.05 3.26
N CYS A 135 25.67 -7.37 4.01
CA CYS A 135 26.19 -6.06 3.64
C CYS A 135 26.98 -6.09 2.33
N GLU A 136 27.84 -7.10 2.12
CA GLU A 136 28.55 -7.26 0.85
C GLU A 136 27.60 -7.50 -0.32
N ALA A 137 26.53 -8.29 -0.13
CA ALA A 137 25.53 -8.51 -1.16
C ALA A 137 24.74 -7.24 -1.49
N GLU A 138 24.40 -6.44 -0.48
CA GLU A 138 23.74 -5.14 -0.65
C GLU A 138 24.66 -4.15 -1.37
N LYS A 139 25.95 -4.08 -0.99
CA LYS A 139 26.96 -3.28 -1.69
C LYS A 139 27.06 -3.66 -3.16
N ARG A 140 27.16 -4.96 -3.48
CA ARG A 140 27.20 -5.44 -4.88
C ARG A 140 25.93 -5.09 -5.64
N LYS A 141 24.76 -5.14 -5.00
CA LYS A 141 23.49 -4.75 -5.63
C LYS A 141 23.46 -3.26 -5.98
N ILE A 142 23.92 -2.42 -5.07
CA ILE A 142 24.08 -0.98 -5.31
C ILE A 142 25.08 -0.76 -6.44
N GLU A 143 26.25 -1.40 -6.38
CA GLU A 143 27.25 -1.31 -7.47
C GLU A 143 26.65 -1.63 -8.82
N TYR A 144 25.93 -2.75 -8.93
CA TYR A 144 25.26 -3.17 -10.15
C TYR A 144 24.22 -2.15 -10.65
N GLN A 145 23.39 -1.61 -9.76
CA GLN A 145 22.38 -0.61 -10.13
C GLN A 145 23.00 0.70 -10.63
N PHE A 146 24.16 1.08 -10.07
CA PHE A 146 24.86 2.31 -10.44
C PHE A 146 25.79 2.13 -11.65
N SER A 147 26.39 0.96 -11.85
CA SER A 147 27.33 0.71 -12.96
C SER A 147 26.62 0.53 -14.30
N ASP A 148 25.54 -0.24 -14.35
CA ASP A 148 24.93 -0.62 -15.63
C ASP A 148 24.15 0.54 -16.27
N ASN A 149 23.49 1.39 -15.49
CA ASN A 149 22.59 2.38 -16.08
C ASN A 149 23.29 3.71 -16.41
N LEU A 150 24.08 4.26 -15.49
CA LEU A 150 24.53 5.64 -15.60
C LEU A 150 25.61 5.85 -16.67
N GLN A 151 26.52 4.87 -16.81
CA GLN A 151 27.65 4.99 -17.72
C GLN A 151 27.24 4.64 -19.16
N GLU A 152 26.39 3.63 -19.34
CA GLU A 152 25.80 3.28 -20.65
C GLU A 152 24.88 4.41 -21.17
N ASP A 153 24.04 5.00 -20.29
CA ASP A 153 23.17 6.11 -20.68
C ASP A 153 23.99 7.34 -21.10
N MET A 154 25.10 7.64 -20.42
CA MET A 154 25.99 8.75 -20.79
C MET A 154 26.63 8.54 -22.16
N GLU A 155 27.13 7.34 -22.43
CA GLU A 155 27.78 7.02 -23.70
C GLU A 155 26.76 7.09 -24.85
N ALA A 156 25.55 6.54 -24.65
CA ALA A 156 24.46 6.63 -25.62
C ALA A 156 24.04 8.10 -25.91
N VAL A 157 24.01 8.96 -24.89
CA VAL A 157 23.68 10.38 -25.08
C VAL A 157 24.80 11.11 -25.83
N PHE A 158 26.07 10.80 -25.56
CA PHE A 158 27.19 11.40 -26.30
C PHE A 158 27.30 10.92 -27.75
N GLU A 159 26.82 9.72 -28.04
CA GLU A 159 26.71 9.19 -29.41
C GLU A 159 25.46 9.69 -30.16
N SER A 160 24.50 10.32 -29.47
CA SER A 160 23.26 10.78 -30.09
C SER A 160 23.48 11.91 -31.10
N GLU A 161 22.72 11.87 -32.21
CA GLU A 161 22.76 12.91 -33.25
C GLU A 161 22.38 14.30 -32.68
N ASP A 162 21.50 14.33 -31.69
CA ASP A 162 21.08 15.55 -30.99
C ASP A 162 22.24 16.21 -30.22
N PHE A 163 23.11 15.40 -29.59
CA PHE A 163 24.29 15.91 -28.88
C PHE A 163 25.37 16.39 -29.84
N GLN A 164 25.59 15.67 -30.96
CA GLN A 164 26.58 16.05 -31.97
C GLN A 164 26.16 17.30 -32.77
N ALA A 165 24.87 17.58 -32.87
CA ALA A 165 24.33 18.77 -33.53
C ALA A 165 24.45 20.06 -32.69
N LEU A 166 24.80 19.96 -31.39
CA LEU A 166 25.04 21.11 -30.53
C LEU A 166 26.34 21.83 -30.91
N SER A 167 26.43 23.13 -30.64
CA SER A 167 27.68 23.88 -30.75
C SER A 167 28.72 23.36 -29.75
N GLU A 168 30.01 23.51 -30.06
CA GLU A 168 31.11 23.03 -29.19
C GLU A 168 31.01 23.57 -27.76
N GLU A 169 30.58 24.82 -27.59
CA GLU A 169 30.36 25.46 -26.29
C GLU A 169 29.24 24.76 -25.49
N MET A 170 28.13 24.40 -26.15
CA MET A 170 27.00 23.71 -25.53
C MET A 170 27.30 22.23 -25.26
N GLN A 171 28.10 21.58 -26.11
CA GLN A 171 28.59 20.22 -25.86
C GLN A 171 29.46 20.17 -24.61
N GLN A 172 30.31 21.19 -24.40
CA GLN A 172 31.17 21.29 -23.24
C GLN A 172 30.37 21.50 -21.95
N GLU A 173 29.42 22.44 -21.94
CA GLU A 173 28.51 22.65 -20.80
C GLU A 173 27.72 21.39 -20.44
N TYR A 174 27.23 20.66 -21.43
CA TYR A 174 26.46 19.44 -21.22
C TYR A 174 27.33 18.29 -20.68
N ARG A 175 28.59 18.16 -21.14
CA ARG A 175 29.56 17.23 -20.55
C ARG A 175 29.86 17.56 -19.09
N GLU A 176 29.99 18.84 -18.76
CA GLU A 176 30.21 19.29 -17.39
C GLU A 176 29.00 18.96 -16.51
N GLN A 177 27.77 19.20 -16.99
CA GLN A 177 26.54 18.83 -16.27
C GLN A 177 26.44 17.31 -16.03
N MET A 178 26.74 16.49 -17.04
CA MET A 178 26.73 15.03 -16.91
C MET A 178 27.83 14.53 -15.94
N MET A 179 29.03 15.10 -16.03
CA MET A 179 30.09 14.79 -15.06
C MET A 179 29.70 15.18 -13.63
N GLU A 180 28.99 16.29 -13.44
CA GLU A 180 28.49 16.69 -12.12
C GLU A 180 27.42 15.71 -11.62
N GLN A 181 26.51 15.25 -12.48
CA GLN A 181 25.54 14.20 -12.13
C GLN A 181 26.22 12.88 -11.73
N VAL A 182 27.29 12.49 -12.41
CA VAL A 182 28.09 11.31 -12.02
C VAL A 182 28.74 11.51 -10.66
N LYS A 183 29.31 12.68 -10.38
CA LYS A 183 29.86 12.98 -9.05
C LYS A 183 28.78 12.94 -7.98
N GLU A 184 27.61 13.53 -8.23
CA GLU A 184 26.49 13.46 -7.29
C GLU A 184 26.03 12.03 -7.02
N ALA A 185 25.91 11.21 -8.08
CA ALA A 185 25.56 9.80 -7.97
C ALA A 185 26.61 9.02 -7.17
N GLN A 186 27.89 9.28 -7.40
CA GLN A 186 28.99 8.69 -6.66
C GLN A 186 28.97 9.09 -5.18
N ILE A 187 28.71 10.36 -4.87
CA ILE A 187 28.53 10.84 -3.49
C ILE A 187 27.34 10.16 -2.82
N ARG A 188 26.23 9.94 -3.54
CA ARG A 188 25.06 9.20 -3.01
C ARG A 188 25.40 7.74 -2.71
N LYS A 189 26.09 7.06 -3.64
CA LYS A 189 26.59 5.69 -3.45
C LYS A 189 27.50 5.58 -2.22
N GLU A 190 28.44 6.51 -2.05
CA GLU A 190 29.34 6.54 -0.90
C GLU A 190 28.60 6.77 0.41
N LYS A 191 27.56 7.62 0.41
CA LYS A 191 26.68 7.80 1.58
C LYS A 191 25.93 6.52 1.93
N GLU A 192 25.34 5.85 0.94
CA GLU A 192 24.64 4.57 1.16
C GLU A 192 25.59 3.50 1.71
N PHE A 193 26.81 3.43 1.21
CA PHE A 193 27.84 2.53 1.75
C PHE A 193 28.21 2.87 3.19
N ALA A 194 28.38 4.15 3.50
CA ALA A 194 28.67 4.60 4.86
C ALA A 194 27.52 4.26 5.83
N GLU A 195 26.26 4.39 5.39
CA GLU A 195 25.09 4.01 6.17
C GLU A 195 25.04 2.50 6.45
N ILE A 196 25.32 1.67 5.44
CA ILE A 196 25.37 0.21 5.59
C ILE A 196 26.49 -0.19 6.57
N GLU A 197 27.67 0.42 6.46
CA GLU A 197 28.78 0.17 7.38
C GLU A 197 28.48 0.64 8.81
N LEU A 198 27.78 1.76 8.96
CA LEU A 198 27.35 2.24 10.27
C LEU A 198 26.37 1.25 10.92
N LYS A 199 25.39 0.74 10.17
CA LYS A 199 24.44 -0.29 10.64
C LYS A 199 25.18 -1.58 11.04
N MET A 200 26.17 -2.00 10.25
CA MET A 200 27.00 -3.16 10.58
C MET A 200 27.76 -2.95 11.89
N LYS A 201 28.39 -1.78 12.08
CA LYS A 201 29.10 -1.45 13.33
C LYS A 201 28.17 -1.38 14.54
N GLN A 202 26.95 -0.86 14.38
CA GLN A 202 25.94 -0.83 15.44
C GLN A 202 25.45 -2.23 15.82
N SER A 203 25.46 -3.16 14.87
CA SER A 203 25.04 -4.54 15.06
C SER A 203 26.20 -5.47 15.47
N ALA A 204 27.43 -4.95 15.56
CA ALA A 204 28.60 -5.72 15.97
C ALA A 204 28.45 -6.19 17.42
N GLY A 205 28.75 -7.47 17.66
CA GLY A 205 28.55 -8.11 18.96
C GLY A 205 27.10 -8.39 19.36
N GLN A 206 26.12 -8.13 18.49
CA GLN A 206 24.73 -8.55 18.75
C GLN A 206 24.49 -9.97 18.26
N GLU A 207 23.58 -10.68 18.93
CA GLU A 207 23.06 -11.98 18.47
C GLU A 207 21.74 -11.82 17.71
N MET A 208 21.40 -12.80 16.89
CA MET A 208 20.12 -12.81 16.18
C MET A 208 18.96 -12.91 17.17
N SER A 209 18.17 -11.84 17.28
CA SER A 209 17.00 -11.80 18.14
C SER A 209 15.75 -12.37 17.45
N MET A 210 14.75 -12.75 18.25
CA MET A 210 13.44 -13.19 17.74
C MET A 210 12.73 -12.09 16.94
N GLN A 211 12.91 -10.83 17.35
CA GLN A 211 12.40 -9.67 16.61
C GLN A 211 13.03 -9.58 15.23
N GLU A 212 14.34 -9.81 15.14
CA GLU A 212 15.05 -9.76 13.87
C GLU A 212 14.66 -10.93 12.94
N LEU A 213 14.44 -12.12 13.51
CA LEU A 213 13.86 -13.25 12.77
C LEU A 213 12.47 -12.89 12.21
N SER A 214 11.61 -12.27 13.02
CA SER A 214 10.25 -11.91 12.60
C SER A 214 10.26 -10.90 11.44
N LYS A 215 11.16 -9.91 11.47
CA LYS A 215 11.36 -8.98 10.35
C LYS A 215 11.82 -9.69 9.09
N ARG A 216 12.79 -10.61 9.19
CA ARG A 216 13.27 -11.42 8.04
C ARG A 216 12.16 -12.29 7.45
N MET A 217 11.26 -12.81 8.29
CA MET A 217 10.08 -13.57 7.86
C MET A 217 8.88 -12.72 7.42
N LYS A 218 8.98 -11.38 7.50
CA LYS A 218 7.89 -10.42 7.22
C LYS A 218 6.65 -10.65 8.09
N LEU A 219 6.88 -11.02 9.35
CA LEU A 219 5.84 -11.21 10.36
C LEU A 219 5.79 -10.03 11.31
N GLU A 220 4.58 -9.67 11.75
CA GLU A 220 4.39 -8.64 12.76
C GLU A 220 4.67 -9.21 14.15
N TYR A 221 5.72 -8.72 14.82
CA TYR A 221 6.15 -9.24 16.12
C TYR A 221 5.07 -9.11 17.19
N SER A 222 4.40 -7.96 17.25
CA SER A 222 3.33 -7.63 18.22
C SER A 222 2.12 -8.57 18.13
N MET A 223 1.87 -9.16 16.96
CA MET A 223 0.75 -10.10 16.77
C MET A 223 0.99 -11.42 17.51
N ILE A 224 2.25 -11.81 17.66
CA ILE A 224 2.64 -13.10 18.21
C ILE A 224 3.17 -12.98 19.65
N PHE A 225 3.93 -11.93 19.93
CA PHE A 225 4.43 -11.57 21.26
C PHE A 225 3.81 -10.23 21.68
N PRO A 226 2.57 -10.24 22.19
CA PRO A 226 1.98 -9.07 22.81
C PRO A 226 2.75 -8.71 24.09
N ASP A 227 2.88 -7.41 24.37
CA ASP A 227 3.53 -6.86 25.57
C ASP A 227 2.83 -7.27 26.88
#